data_AF-A0A2V5NGN3-F1
#
_entry.id   AF-A0A2V5NGN3-F1
#
_cell.length_a   1.000
_cell.length_b   1.000
_cell.length_c   1.000
_cell.angle_alpha   90.00
_cell.angle_beta   90.00
_cell.angle_gamma   90.00
#
_symmetry.space_group_name_H-M   'P 1'
#
loop_
_entity.id
_entity.type
_entity.pdbx_description
1 polymer ?
#
loop_
_entity_poly.entity_id
_entity_poly.type
_entity_poly.pdbx_seq_one_letter_code
_entity_poly.pdbx_strand_id
1 'polypeptide(L)'
;MKADSAVSTNYLERVADPASRFHPYYVAYKNGQITRTQLLARLPHVAMVGDSLSRDAYISSALGTFWRAHTRRGRDWFLDTDLASGSIYSVFKRLERFTPLVATEYGGMGALVDRAGDRRNFFRRILRTRNFSAQVDQILSSTRFPDLILVWIGHNNVDWAWCCPPDELQRPEKRLQRLSKCFRNDYTQQIRRLIAGAQTRQHRVAIVVYGLVDFESFFKAR
;
A
#
# COMPACT_ATOMS: atom_id res chain seq x y z
N MET A 1 -4.89 5.30 -12.24
CA MET A 1 -5.15 3.84 -12.30
C MET A 1 -5.95 3.45 -11.06
N LYS A 2 -6.74 2.37 -11.13
CA LYS A 2 -7.48 1.81 -9.98
C LYS A 2 -6.49 1.15 -9.01
N ALA A 3 -6.83 1.00 -7.74
CA ALA A 3 -6.06 0.18 -6.81
C ALA A 3 -6.24 -1.30 -7.18
N ASP A 4 -5.23 -2.14 -6.91
CA ASP A 4 -5.31 -3.57 -7.17
C ASP A 4 -5.98 -4.24 -5.95
N SER A 5 -7.07 -4.98 -6.16
CA SER A 5 -7.82 -5.61 -5.08
C SER A 5 -7.95 -7.11 -5.29
N ALA A 6 -7.83 -7.88 -4.21
CA ALA A 6 -8.16 -9.31 -4.19
C ALA A 6 -9.18 -9.63 -3.10
N VAL A 7 -9.95 -10.69 -3.30
CA VAL A 7 -10.87 -11.26 -2.32
C VAL A 7 -10.36 -12.66 -1.97
N SER A 8 -10.46 -13.06 -0.69
CA SER A 8 -10.05 -14.40 -0.26
C SER A 8 -10.61 -15.50 -1.17
N THR A 9 -9.78 -16.48 -1.46
CA THR A 9 -10.20 -17.67 -2.20
C THR A 9 -11.32 -18.39 -1.41
N ASN A 10 -12.31 -18.92 -2.15
CA ASN A 10 -13.48 -19.62 -1.60
C ASN A 10 -14.25 -18.84 -0.52
N TYR A 11 -14.21 -17.49 -0.56
CA TYR A 11 -14.89 -16.68 0.46
C TYR A 11 -16.38 -17.03 0.57
N LEU A 12 -17.07 -17.35 -0.54
CA LEU A 12 -18.49 -17.73 -0.52
C LEU A 12 -18.75 -19.00 0.29
N GLU A 13 -17.95 -20.04 0.12
CA GLU A 13 -18.07 -21.29 0.89
C GLU A 13 -17.82 -21.03 2.37
N ARG A 14 -16.80 -20.21 2.68
CA ARG A 14 -16.41 -19.89 4.05
C ARG A 14 -17.36 -18.96 4.77
N VAL A 15 -18.10 -18.10 4.06
CA VAL A 15 -19.21 -17.35 4.67
C VAL A 15 -20.50 -18.17 4.68
N ALA A 16 -20.61 -19.22 3.86
CA ALA A 16 -21.75 -20.14 3.88
C ALA A 16 -21.73 -21.09 5.08
N ASP A 17 -20.56 -21.38 5.64
CA ASP A 17 -20.43 -22.18 6.87
C ASP A 17 -21.26 -21.58 8.02
N PRO A 18 -22.19 -22.33 8.64
CA PRO A 18 -22.97 -21.87 9.80
C PRO A 18 -22.13 -21.40 11.00
N ALA A 19 -20.91 -21.92 11.18
CA ALA A 19 -20.00 -21.48 12.24
C ALA A 19 -19.33 -20.12 11.92
N SER A 20 -19.43 -19.64 10.68
CA SER A 20 -18.87 -18.37 10.26
C SER A 20 -19.65 -17.20 10.83
N ARG A 21 -18.96 -16.21 11.40
CA ARG A 21 -19.59 -14.95 11.83
C ARG A 21 -20.30 -14.18 10.70
N PHE A 22 -19.99 -14.50 9.44
CA PHE A 22 -20.59 -13.87 8.27
C PHE A 22 -21.78 -14.65 7.70
N HIS A 23 -22.11 -15.80 8.28
CA HIS A 23 -23.23 -16.65 7.84
C HIS A 23 -24.56 -15.90 7.71
N PRO A 24 -24.95 -15.00 8.64
CA PRO A 24 -26.18 -14.22 8.48
C PRO A 24 -26.20 -13.40 7.19
N TYR A 25 -25.05 -12.86 6.77
CA TYR A 25 -24.94 -12.11 5.52
C TYR A 25 -24.97 -13.03 4.29
N TYR A 26 -24.42 -14.24 4.39
CA TYR A 26 -24.55 -15.23 3.33
C TYR A 26 -26.02 -15.61 3.11
N VAL A 27 -26.78 -15.88 4.18
CA VAL A 27 -28.21 -16.18 4.10
C VAL A 27 -28.97 -15.02 3.46
N ALA A 28 -28.72 -13.78 3.90
CA ALA A 28 -29.34 -12.59 3.31
C ALA A 28 -29.00 -12.45 1.81
N TYR A 29 -27.77 -12.78 1.41
CA TYR A 29 -27.34 -12.78 0.01
C TYR A 29 -28.07 -13.86 -0.80
N LYS A 30 -28.17 -15.08 -0.28
CA LYS A 30 -28.87 -16.20 -0.95
C LYS A 30 -30.37 -15.92 -1.10
N ASN A 31 -30.96 -15.20 -0.15
CA ASN A 31 -32.36 -14.77 -0.19
C ASN A 31 -32.60 -13.52 -1.04
N GLY A 32 -31.57 -12.98 -1.72
CA GLY A 32 -31.69 -11.80 -2.59
C GLY A 32 -31.88 -10.47 -1.84
N GLN A 33 -31.77 -10.47 -0.51
CA GLN A 33 -31.95 -9.27 0.33
C GLN A 33 -30.77 -8.31 0.22
N ILE A 34 -29.58 -8.84 -0.10
CA ILE A 34 -28.39 -8.04 -0.36
C ILE A 34 -27.71 -8.50 -1.64
N THR A 35 -27.03 -7.58 -2.32
CA THR A 35 -26.22 -7.90 -3.49
C THR A 35 -24.88 -8.50 -3.10
N ARG A 36 -24.19 -9.13 -4.05
CA ARG A 36 -22.82 -9.63 -3.87
C ARG A 36 -21.85 -8.51 -3.45
N THR A 37 -21.99 -7.32 -4.01
CA THR A 37 -21.17 -6.15 -3.65
C THR A 37 -21.38 -5.75 -2.20
N GLN A 38 -22.63 -5.77 -1.74
CA GLN A 38 -22.96 -5.48 -0.34
C GLN A 38 -22.47 -6.59 0.60
N LEU A 39 -22.40 -7.86 0.16
CA LEU A 39 -21.77 -8.92 0.94
C LEU A 39 -20.26 -8.68 1.09
N LEU A 40 -19.56 -8.37 -0.01
CA LEU A 40 -18.13 -8.05 0.02
C LEU A 40 -17.80 -6.83 0.88
N ALA A 41 -18.67 -5.81 0.90
CA ALA A 41 -18.51 -4.63 1.74
C ALA A 41 -18.58 -4.93 3.25
N ARG A 42 -19.18 -6.07 3.64
CA ARG A 42 -19.29 -6.53 5.03
C ARG A 42 -18.14 -7.42 5.48
N LEU A 43 -17.32 -7.91 4.55
CA LEU A 43 -16.05 -8.56 4.90
C LEU A 43 -15.08 -7.51 5.46
N PRO A 44 -14.02 -7.92 6.18
CA PRO A 44 -12.93 -7.03 6.55
C PRO A 44 -12.19 -6.53 5.30
N HIS A 45 -11.86 -5.24 5.27
CA HIS A 45 -11.07 -4.59 4.22
C HIS A 45 -9.68 -4.25 4.76
N VAL A 46 -8.65 -4.77 4.11
CA VAL A 46 -7.25 -4.50 4.42
C VAL A 46 -6.64 -3.68 3.30
N ALA A 47 -6.02 -2.57 3.63
CA ALA A 47 -5.35 -1.70 2.68
C ALA A 47 -3.85 -1.68 2.91
N MET A 48 -3.09 -1.51 1.84
CA MET A 48 -1.66 -1.24 1.90
C MET A 48 -1.31 0.03 1.14
N VAL A 49 -0.55 0.88 1.81
CA VAL A 49 0.13 2.07 1.27
C VAL A 49 1.62 1.77 1.21
N GLY A 50 2.23 2.03 0.05
CA GLY A 50 3.60 1.60 -0.19
C GLY A 50 4.35 2.37 -1.27
N ASP A 51 5.68 2.26 -1.25
CA ASP A 51 6.57 2.73 -2.32
C ASP A 51 7.16 1.58 -3.15
N SER A 52 8.17 1.86 -3.97
CA SER A 52 8.83 0.85 -4.80
C SER A 52 9.44 -0.32 -4.02
N LEU A 53 9.96 -0.10 -2.80
CA LEU A 53 10.55 -1.18 -2.00
C LEU A 53 9.50 -2.20 -1.58
N SER A 54 8.28 -1.72 -1.32
CA SER A 54 7.16 -2.56 -0.97
C SER A 54 6.58 -3.37 -2.13
N ARG A 55 7.04 -3.16 -3.38
CA ARG A 55 6.55 -3.84 -4.60
C ARG A 55 7.61 -4.71 -5.30
N ASP A 56 8.55 -5.25 -4.54
CA ASP A 56 9.58 -6.17 -5.06
C ASP A 56 10.45 -5.56 -6.19
N ALA A 57 10.72 -4.25 -6.14
CA ALA A 57 11.38 -3.53 -7.22
C ALA A 57 12.87 -3.87 -7.32
N TYR A 58 13.25 -4.70 -8.29
CA TYR A 58 14.62 -4.83 -8.77
C TYR A 58 14.87 -3.87 -9.95
N ILE A 59 15.87 -2.99 -9.84
CA ILE A 59 16.21 -1.99 -10.86
C ILE A 59 17.40 -2.51 -11.67
N SER A 60 17.16 -2.98 -12.90
CA SER A 60 18.23 -3.43 -13.82
C SER A 60 18.37 -2.54 -15.05
N SER A 61 17.30 -1.84 -15.46
CA SER A 61 17.27 -0.81 -16.51
C SER A 61 15.91 -0.09 -16.48
N ALA A 62 15.79 1.11 -17.04
CA ALA A 62 14.52 1.86 -17.06
C ALA A 62 13.37 1.07 -17.71
N LEU A 63 13.64 0.39 -18.83
CA LEU A 63 12.67 -0.46 -19.53
C LEU A 63 12.36 -1.74 -18.75
N GLY A 64 13.35 -2.38 -18.13
CA GLY A 64 13.15 -3.57 -17.30
C GLY A 64 12.34 -3.27 -16.03
N THR A 65 12.59 -2.12 -15.42
CA THR A 65 11.83 -1.61 -14.27
C THR A 65 10.40 -1.27 -14.66
N PHE A 66 10.19 -0.63 -15.81
CA PHE A 66 8.85 -0.35 -16.34
C PHE A 66 8.06 -1.63 -16.67
N TRP A 67 8.71 -2.60 -17.31
CA TRP A 67 8.11 -3.91 -17.61
C TRP A 67 7.71 -4.64 -16.32
N ARG A 68 8.58 -4.70 -15.30
CA ARG A 68 8.28 -5.31 -14.01
C ARG A 68 7.16 -4.59 -13.25
N ALA A 69 7.11 -3.25 -13.30
CA ALA A 69 6.03 -2.46 -12.71
C ALA A 69 4.64 -2.80 -13.29
N HIS A 70 4.60 -3.28 -14.54
CA HIS A 70 3.36 -3.70 -15.20
C HIS A 70 3.08 -5.19 -15.08
N THR A 71 4.10 -6.04 -15.05
CA THR A 71 3.96 -7.51 -15.11
C THR A 71 4.03 -8.22 -13.76
N ARG A 72 4.52 -7.57 -12.70
CA ARG A 72 4.57 -8.13 -11.32
C ARG A 72 3.53 -7.53 -10.36
N ARG A 73 2.45 -6.94 -10.86
CA ARG A 73 1.37 -6.46 -9.99
C ARG A 73 0.72 -7.64 -9.27
N GLY A 74 0.48 -7.49 -7.96
CA GLY A 74 -0.07 -8.58 -7.16
C GLY A 74 0.86 -9.77 -6.98
N ARG A 75 2.18 -9.53 -6.99
CA ARG A 75 3.25 -10.48 -6.64
C ARG A 75 4.23 -9.85 -5.67
N ASP A 76 3.72 -9.32 -4.56
CA ASP A 76 4.51 -8.71 -3.50
C ASP A 76 4.16 -9.30 -2.13
N TRP A 77 4.92 -8.88 -1.11
CA TRP A 77 4.75 -9.37 0.26
C TRP A 77 3.36 -9.12 0.85
N PHE A 78 2.64 -8.10 0.38
CA PHE A 78 1.31 -7.77 0.84
C PHE A 78 0.25 -8.55 0.06
N LEU A 79 0.30 -8.47 -1.27
CA LEU A 79 -0.68 -9.06 -2.18
C LEU A 79 0.06 -9.95 -3.17
N ASP A 80 0.16 -11.25 -2.85
CA ASP A 80 0.50 -12.30 -3.80
C ASP A 80 -0.61 -13.35 -3.79
N THR A 81 -1.23 -13.55 -4.94
CA THR A 81 -2.31 -14.52 -5.14
C THR A 81 -1.90 -15.68 -6.04
N ASP A 82 -0.65 -15.70 -6.53
CA ASP A 82 -0.16 -16.76 -7.40
C ASP A 82 0.01 -18.07 -6.63
N LEU A 83 -0.22 -19.19 -7.31
CA LEU A 83 -0.04 -20.56 -6.81
C LEU A 83 1.26 -21.20 -7.32
N ALA A 84 2.02 -20.49 -8.17
CA ALA A 84 3.29 -20.97 -8.70
C ALA A 84 4.35 -21.20 -7.60
N SER A 85 5.34 -22.04 -7.90
CA SER A 85 6.43 -22.42 -6.97
C SER A 85 7.30 -21.25 -6.49
N GLY A 86 7.22 -20.07 -7.11
CA GLY A 86 7.87 -18.83 -6.70
C GLY A 86 6.97 -17.85 -5.94
N SER A 87 5.75 -18.26 -5.54
CA SER A 87 4.78 -17.41 -4.83
C SER A 87 5.25 -17.05 -3.43
N ILE A 88 5.07 -15.79 -3.06
CA ILE A 88 5.35 -15.29 -1.71
C ILE A 88 4.14 -15.63 -0.84
N TYR A 89 4.37 -16.21 0.33
CA TYR A 89 3.32 -16.40 1.33
C TYR A 89 2.95 -15.05 1.98
N SER A 90 2.18 -14.26 1.22
CA SER A 90 1.86 -12.86 1.45
C SER A 90 1.01 -12.62 2.70
N VAL A 91 0.97 -11.37 3.18
CA VAL A 91 0.10 -10.97 4.29
C VAL A 91 -1.36 -11.28 3.97
N PHE A 92 -1.80 -11.06 2.73
CA PHE A 92 -3.12 -11.47 2.28
C PHE A 92 -3.36 -12.97 2.50
N LYS A 93 -2.45 -13.84 2.04
CA LYS A 93 -2.56 -15.31 2.20
C LYS A 93 -2.47 -15.78 3.65
N ARG A 94 -1.79 -15.03 4.52
CA ARG A 94 -1.77 -15.29 5.97
C ARG A 94 -3.09 -14.93 6.61
N LEU A 95 -3.59 -13.72 6.34
CA LEU A 95 -4.84 -13.23 6.90
C LEU A 95 -6.06 -14.02 6.40
N GLU A 96 -6.03 -14.48 5.14
CA GLU A 96 -7.15 -15.24 4.58
C GLU A 96 -7.37 -16.53 5.36
N ARG A 97 -6.36 -17.15 5.97
CA ARG A 97 -6.56 -18.37 6.78
C ARG A 97 -7.50 -18.15 7.97
N PHE A 98 -7.47 -16.95 8.56
CA PHE A 98 -8.27 -16.63 9.74
C PHE A 98 -9.68 -16.17 9.40
N THR A 99 -9.83 -15.36 8.35
CA THR A 99 -11.12 -14.78 7.97
C THR A 99 -11.16 -14.51 6.47
N PRO A 100 -12.29 -14.72 5.78
CA PRO A 100 -12.49 -14.15 4.46
C PRO A 100 -12.39 -12.62 4.53
N LEU A 101 -11.70 -12.01 3.57
CA LEU A 101 -11.42 -10.57 3.55
C LEU A 101 -11.24 -10.05 2.12
N VAL A 102 -11.23 -8.72 1.99
CA VAL A 102 -10.86 -7.97 0.78
C VAL A 102 -9.56 -7.23 1.06
N ALA A 103 -8.53 -7.47 0.25
CA ALA A 103 -7.27 -6.74 0.32
C ALA A 103 -7.14 -5.79 -0.87
N THR A 104 -6.67 -4.56 -0.63
CA THR A 104 -6.47 -3.56 -1.68
C THR A 104 -5.10 -2.89 -1.55
N GLU A 105 -4.30 -2.95 -2.59
CA GLU A 105 -3.00 -2.33 -2.68
C GLU A 105 -3.10 -0.96 -3.37
N TYR A 106 -2.80 0.09 -2.62
CA TYR A 106 -2.78 1.48 -3.11
C TYR A 106 -1.38 1.93 -3.53
N GLY A 107 -0.36 1.14 -3.18
CA GLY A 107 1.07 1.34 -3.47
C GLY A 107 1.37 1.72 -4.91
N GLY A 108 2.44 2.49 -5.13
CA GLY A 108 2.92 2.85 -6.46
C GLY A 108 4.44 2.80 -6.55
N MET A 109 4.99 2.36 -7.68
CA MET A 109 6.44 2.37 -7.95
C MET A 109 6.99 3.78 -7.79
N GLY A 110 7.97 3.99 -6.89
CA GLY A 110 8.68 5.26 -6.68
C GLY A 110 7.89 6.36 -5.95
N ALA A 111 6.91 5.99 -5.14
CA ALA A 111 6.16 6.92 -4.30
C ALA A 111 7.07 7.78 -3.41
N LEU A 112 6.81 9.09 -3.35
CA LEU A 112 7.41 10.05 -2.40
C LEU A 112 6.35 10.53 -1.41
N VAL A 113 6.76 11.04 -0.26
CA VAL A 113 5.88 11.60 0.78
C VAL A 113 5.34 13.02 0.45
N ASP A 114 5.58 13.55 -0.77
CA ASP A 114 5.48 14.98 -1.23
C ASP A 114 6.67 15.82 -0.73
N ARG A 115 7.21 16.92 -1.32
CA ARG A 115 7.09 17.74 -2.55
C ARG A 115 8.50 17.85 -3.18
N ALA A 116 8.65 18.03 -4.51
CA ALA A 116 9.82 18.72 -5.08
C ALA A 116 9.56 19.22 -6.51
N GLY A 117 9.86 20.50 -6.75
CA GLY A 117 9.53 21.28 -7.94
C GLY A 117 10.14 20.84 -9.29
N ASP A 118 9.35 21.12 -10.32
CA ASP A 118 9.58 21.64 -11.67
C ASP A 118 10.77 21.33 -12.58
N ARG A 119 11.62 20.32 -12.32
CA ARG A 119 12.58 19.88 -13.37
C ARG A 119 12.62 18.39 -13.70
N ARG A 120 11.73 17.56 -13.13
CA ARG A 120 11.85 16.08 -13.14
C ARG A 120 10.64 15.34 -13.74
N ASN A 121 10.00 15.91 -14.75
CA ASN A 121 8.70 15.49 -15.26
C ASN A 121 8.67 14.21 -16.14
N PHE A 122 9.76 13.77 -16.74
CA PHE A 122 9.70 12.67 -17.73
C PHE A 122 9.72 11.26 -17.10
N PHE A 123 10.71 10.95 -16.26
CA PHE A 123 10.80 9.65 -15.58
C PHE A 123 9.68 9.45 -14.53
N ARG A 124 9.21 10.51 -13.86
CA ARG A 124 8.02 10.44 -12.98
C ARG A 124 6.72 10.17 -13.77
N ARG A 125 6.57 10.74 -14.97
CA ARG A 125 5.45 10.42 -15.88
C ARG A 125 5.49 8.98 -16.36
N ILE A 126 6.69 8.46 -16.65
CA ILE A 126 6.91 7.10 -17.16
C ILE A 126 6.72 6.06 -16.04
N LEU A 127 7.27 6.30 -14.84
CA LEU A 127 7.19 5.38 -13.69
C LEU A 127 5.94 5.58 -12.83
N ARG A 128 5.15 6.63 -13.09
CA ARG A 128 3.82 6.90 -12.49
C ARG A 128 3.80 6.78 -10.96
N THR A 129 4.81 7.38 -10.33
CA THR A 129 5.00 7.48 -8.88
C THR A 129 3.78 8.08 -8.19
N ARG A 130 3.06 7.30 -7.36
CA ARG A 130 1.97 7.82 -6.54
C ARG A 130 2.50 8.25 -5.19
N ASN A 131 2.50 9.55 -4.93
CA ASN A 131 2.93 10.05 -3.63
C ASN A 131 1.99 9.60 -2.50
N PHE A 132 2.47 9.67 -1.25
CA PHE A 132 1.71 9.23 -0.08
C PHE A 132 0.32 9.88 -0.02
N SER A 133 0.23 11.19 -0.30
CA SER A 133 -1.05 11.90 -0.39
C SER A 133 -2.03 11.30 -1.38
N ALA A 134 -1.58 10.96 -2.59
CA ALA A 134 -2.43 10.38 -3.63
C ALA A 134 -2.93 8.98 -3.26
N GLN A 135 -2.14 8.20 -2.51
CA GLN A 135 -2.58 6.90 -1.99
C GLN A 135 -3.62 7.09 -0.86
N VAL A 136 -3.41 8.07 0.02
CA VAL A 136 -4.39 8.46 1.03
C VAL A 136 -5.68 8.95 0.39
N ASP A 137 -5.63 9.77 -0.65
CA ASP A 137 -6.82 10.25 -1.37
C ASP A 137 -7.66 9.09 -1.92
N GLN A 138 -7.03 8.02 -2.39
CA GLN A 138 -7.72 6.82 -2.87
C GLN A 138 -8.39 6.04 -1.73
N ILE A 139 -7.76 5.97 -0.57
CA ILE A 139 -8.38 5.38 0.62
C ILE A 139 -9.57 6.24 1.08
N LEU A 140 -9.40 7.57 1.16
CA LEU A 140 -10.44 8.51 1.58
C LEU A 140 -11.62 8.57 0.62
N SER A 141 -11.41 8.30 -0.67
CA SER A 141 -12.46 8.23 -1.70
C SER A 141 -13.06 6.84 -1.88
N SER A 142 -12.53 5.81 -1.19
CA SER A 142 -13.06 4.46 -1.27
C SER A 142 -14.51 4.40 -0.75
N THR A 143 -15.34 3.61 -1.44
CA THR A 143 -16.73 3.37 -1.00
C THR A 143 -16.75 2.69 0.37
N ARG A 144 -15.86 1.74 0.60
CA ARG A 144 -15.67 1.06 1.87
C ARG A 144 -14.29 1.41 2.43
N PHE A 145 -14.29 2.15 3.54
CA PHE A 145 -13.05 2.51 4.23
C PHE A 145 -12.36 1.23 4.76
N PRO A 146 -11.02 1.11 4.80
CA PRO A 146 -10.38 -0.11 5.31
C PRO A 146 -10.47 -0.25 6.83
N ASP A 147 -10.61 -1.49 7.33
CA ASP A 147 -10.55 -1.82 8.76
C ASP A 147 -9.10 -1.90 9.26
N LEU A 148 -8.15 -2.24 8.37
CA LEU A 148 -6.71 -2.27 8.62
C LEU A 148 -5.96 -1.56 7.49
N ILE A 149 -5.07 -0.63 7.83
CA ILE A 149 -4.19 0.05 6.88
C ILE A 149 -2.74 -0.23 7.25
N LEU A 150 -2.01 -0.87 6.33
CA LEU A 150 -0.58 -1.11 6.42
C LEU A 150 0.15 0.01 5.68
N VAL A 151 1.05 0.72 6.36
CA VAL A 151 1.77 1.85 5.78
C VAL A 151 3.26 1.57 5.80
N TRP A 152 3.83 1.34 4.62
CA TRP A 152 5.26 1.13 4.42
C TRP A 152 5.79 1.96 3.25
N ILE A 153 5.89 3.25 3.47
CA ILE A 153 6.25 4.28 2.50
C ILE A 153 7.21 5.27 3.13
N GLY A 154 8.16 5.79 2.34
CA GLY A 154 9.01 6.92 2.77
C GLY A 154 10.50 6.70 2.57
N HIS A 155 10.91 5.53 2.07
CA HIS A 155 12.31 5.23 1.86
C HIS A 155 12.92 6.17 0.83
N ASN A 156 12.19 6.47 -0.26
CA ASN A 156 12.63 7.41 -1.29
C ASN A 156 12.81 8.86 -0.79
N ASN A 157 12.30 9.20 0.41
CA ASN A 157 12.46 10.53 1.01
C ASN A 157 13.71 10.67 1.89
N VAL A 158 14.28 9.54 2.32
CA VAL A 158 15.50 9.50 3.15
C VAL A 158 16.76 9.16 2.34
N ASP A 159 16.65 8.94 1.02
CA ASP A 159 17.79 8.92 0.11
C ASP A 159 18.36 10.34 -0.06
N TRP A 160 19.17 10.73 0.93
CA TRP A 160 19.69 12.09 1.10
C TRP A 160 20.87 12.42 0.19
N ALA A 161 21.61 11.38 -0.24
CA ALA A 161 22.77 11.47 -1.11
C ALA A 161 22.38 11.64 -2.58
N TRP A 162 21.22 11.12 -2.99
CA TRP A 162 20.71 11.29 -4.34
C TRP A 162 20.43 12.77 -4.68
N CYS A 163 21.05 13.24 -5.77
CA CYS A 163 21.03 14.64 -6.19
C CYS A 163 21.44 15.64 -5.08
N CYS A 164 22.34 15.25 -4.19
CA CYS A 164 22.90 16.16 -3.19
C CYS A 164 23.95 17.08 -3.86
N PRO A 165 23.86 18.42 -3.68
CA PRO A 165 24.93 19.32 -4.08
C PRO A 165 26.27 18.94 -3.43
N PRO A 166 27.41 19.07 -4.11
CA PRO A 166 28.71 18.68 -3.56
C PRO A 166 29.06 19.34 -2.21
N ASP A 167 28.64 20.60 -2.02
CA ASP A 167 28.82 21.37 -0.79
C ASP A 167 27.94 20.84 0.37
N GLU A 168 26.73 20.36 0.08
CA GLU A 168 25.86 19.71 1.07
C GLU A 168 26.25 18.25 1.33
N LEU A 169 26.95 17.58 0.40
CA LEU A 169 27.53 16.25 0.61
C LEU A 169 28.66 16.29 1.64
N GLN A 170 29.48 17.34 1.62
CA GLN A 170 30.59 17.51 2.56
C GLN A 170 30.12 17.99 3.94
N ARG A 171 28.91 18.57 4.05
CA ARG A 171 28.30 19.08 5.30
C ARG A 171 26.80 18.79 5.34
N PRO A 172 26.41 17.51 5.53
CA PRO A 172 25.03 17.07 5.31
C PRO A 172 24.06 17.48 6.42
N GLU A 173 24.54 17.96 7.57
CA GLU A 173 23.77 18.12 8.80
C GLU A 173 22.54 19.03 8.59
N LYS A 174 22.74 20.19 7.97
CA LYS A 174 21.64 21.13 7.69
C LYS A 174 20.62 20.55 6.72
N ARG A 175 21.06 19.78 5.72
CA ARG A 175 20.19 19.12 4.75
C ARG A 175 19.38 18.01 5.40
N LEU A 176 20.03 17.13 6.16
CA LEU A 176 19.41 16.04 6.89
C LEU A 176 18.34 16.54 7.87
N GLN A 177 18.62 17.61 8.61
CA GLN A 177 17.64 18.24 9.49
C GLN A 177 16.42 18.75 8.72
N ARG A 178 16.62 19.42 7.58
CA ARG A 178 15.51 19.89 6.73
C ARG A 178 14.70 18.73 6.17
N LEU A 179 15.36 17.70 5.63
CA LEU A 179 14.71 16.50 5.09
C LEU A 179 13.89 15.79 6.16
N SER A 180 14.46 15.56 7.34
CA SER A 180 13.74 14.97 8.48
C SER A 180 12.51 15.79 8.87
N LYS A 181 12.63 17.13 8.93
CA LYS A 181 11.52 18.02 9.29
C LYS A 181 10.40 17.96 8.25
N CYS A 182 10.73 18.03 6.95
CA CYS A 182 9.75 17.92 5.87
C CYS A 182 9.08 16.54 5.88
N PHE A 183 9.87 15.47 5.94
CA PHE A 183 9.37 14.09 6.01
C PHE A 183 8.39 13.92 7.16
N ARG A 184 8.76 14.36 8.37
CA ARG A 184 7.89 14.28 9.55
C ARG A 184 6.58 15.04 9.34
N ASN A 185 6.64 16.26 8.81
CA ASN A 185 5.47 17.10 8.62
C ASN A 185 4.49 16.48 7.62
N ASP A 186 5.01 16.07 6.45
CA ASP A 186 4.22 15.51 5.38
C ASP A 186 3.61 14.15 5.78
N TYR A 187 4.42 13.29 6.42
CA TYR A 187 3.94 12.01 6.94
C TYR A 187 2.86 12.19 8.02
N THR A 188 3.09 13.09 8.98
CA THR A 188 2.11 13.42 10.03
C THR A 188 0.81 13.94 9.44
N GLN A 189 0.89 14.80 8.42
CA GLN A 189 -0.29 15.30 7.73
C GLN A 189 -1.10 14.16 7.12
N GLN A 190 -0.46 13.23 6.40
CA GLN A 190 -1.17 12.13 5.75
C GLN A 190 -1.78 11.13 6.75
N ILE A 191 -1.08 10.82 7.84
CA ILE A 191 -1.64 9.97 8.92
C ILE A 191 -2.84 10.65 9.58
N ARG A 192 -2.77 11.96 9.87
CA ARG A 192 -3.90 12.73 10.41
C ARG A 192 -5.11 12.70 9.48
N ARG A 193 -4.90 12.77 8.17
CA ARG A 193 -5.98 12.67 7.17
C ARG A 193 -6.67 11.31 7.22
N LEU A 194 -5.93 10.21 7.35
CA LEU A 194 -6.52 8.87 7.51
C LEU A 194 -7.32 8.74 8.80
N ILE A 195 -6.79 9.24 9.93
CA ILE A 195 -7.48 9.24 11.22
C ILE A 195 -8.76 10.08 11.14
N ALA A 196 -8.68 11.30 10.61
CA ALA A 196 -9.84 12.16 10.44
C ALA A 196 -10.89 11.52 9.52
N GLY A 197 -10.46 10.90 8.41
CA GLY A 197 -11.35 10.17 7.50
C GLY A 197 -12.10 9.03 8.18
N ALA A 198 -11.43 8.28 9.05
CA ALA A 198 -12.06 7.24 9.86
C ALA A 198 -13.06 7.82 10.88
N GLN A 199 -12.68 8.91 11.57
CA GLN A 199 -13.55 9.60 12.53
C GLN A 199 -14.81 10.16 11.88
N THR A 200 -14.69 10.85 10.74
CA THR A 200 -15.83 11.40 9.99
C THR A 200 -16.81 10.29 9.58
N ARG A 201 -16.30 9.11 9.25
CA ARG A 201 -17.11 7.93 8.89
C ARG A 201 -17.55 7.09 10.09
N GLN A 202 -17.23 7.51 11.32
CA GLN A 202 -17.42 6.74 12.56
C GLN A 202 -16.91 5.30 12.44
N HIS A 203 -15.78 5.12 11.74
CA HIS A 203 -15.23 3.83 11.40
C HIS A 203 -14.04 3.48 12.30
N ARG A 204 -14.02 2.25 12.83
CA ARG A 204 -12.86 1.74 13.58
C ARG A 204 -11.80 1.27 12.59
N VAL A 205 -10.61 1.83 12.68
CA VAL A 205 -9.48 1.46 11.83
C VAL A 205 -8.25 1.16 12.69
N ALA A 206 -7.51 0.11 12.33
CA ALA A 206 -6.15 -0.11 12.79
C ALA A 206 -5.17 0.42 11.73
N ILE A 207 -4.19 1.23 12.13
CA ILE A 207 -3.14 1.72 11.23
C ILE A 207 -1.80 1.20 11.75
N VAL A 208 -1.11 0.40 10.93
CA VAL A 208 0.20 -0.15 11.25
C VAL A 208 1.24 0.55 10.38
N VAL A 209 2.17 1.24 11.03
CA VAL A 209 3.27 1.94 10.37
C VAL A 209 4.54 1.11 10.53
N TYR A 210 5.13 0.71 9.41
CA TYR A 210 6.40 0.01 9.39
C TYR A 210 7.56 1.01 9.46
N GLY A 211 8.62 0.64 10.19
CA GLY A 211 9.85 1.41 10.24
C GLY A 211 10.53 1.51 8.87
N LEU A 212 11.32 2.56 8.69
CA LEU A 212 12.20 2.68 7.53
C LEU A 212 13.35 1.68 7.66
N VAL A 213 13.72 1.07 6.54
CA VAL A 213 14.87 0.16 6.48
C VAL A 213 16.12 0.90 6.01
N ASP A 214 17.28 0.41 6.45
CA ASP A 214 18.55 0.75 5.80
C ASP A 214 18.57 0.14 4.40
N PHE A 215 18.65 1.00 3.39
CA PHE A 215 18.70 0.59 1.98
C PHE A 215 19.89 -0.30 1.68
N GLU A 216 21.05 -0.02 2.26
CA GLU A 216 22.27 -0.76 1.97
C GLU A 216 22.12 -2.21 2.46
N SER A 217 21.74 -2.38 3.72
CA SER A 217 21.46 -3.69 4.29
C SER A 217 20.33 -4.42 3.56
N PHE A 218 19.26 -3.71 3.18
CA PHE A 218 18.11 -4.27 2.46
C PHE A 218 18.50 -4.82 1.08
N PHE A 219 19.29 -4.08 0.30
CA PHE A 219 19.75 -4.54 -1.01
C PHE A 219 20.83 -5.62 -0.94
N LYS A 220 21.70 -5.62 0.09
CA LYS A 220 22.69 -6.68 0.28
C LYS A 220 22.08 -8.03 0.67
N ALA A 221 20.95 -8.02 1.38
CA ALA A 221 20.27 -9.23 1.82
C ALA A 221 19.47 -9.94 0.72
N ARG A 222 19.39 -9.34 -0.47
CA ARG A 222 18.54 -9.75 -1.59
C ARG A 222 19.38 -10.21 -2.79
#